data_AF-A0A7C2X9E0-F1
#
_entry.id   AF-A0A7C2X9E0-F1
#
_cell.length_a   1.000
_cell.length_b   1.000
_cell.length_c   1.000
_cell.angle_alpha   90.00
_cell.angle_beta   90.00
_cell.angle_gamma   90.00
#
_symmetry.space_group_name_H-M   'P 1'
#
loop_
_entity.id
_entity.type
_entity.pdbx_description
1 polymer ?
#
loop_
_entity_poly.entity_id
_entity_poly.type
_entity_poly.pdbx_seq_one_letter_code
_entity_poly.pdbx_strand_id
1 'polypeptide(L)'
;AYLPRGKIAATAKHPMLAGVKLWAFGHLLANGEVRSVILFGAFLAYGVIDRIAVKKRGEPTPTAGPAANDAIAVVAGAALWAAIYFFLHLYIAGVSLRP
;
A
#
# COMPACT_ATOMS: atom_id res chain seq x y z
N ALA A 1 -5.02 -6.86 -6.78
CA ALA A 1 -6.17 -6.77 -7.70
C ALA A 1 -5.73 -6.92 -9.16
N TYR A 2 -4.53 -6.44 -9.53
CA TYR A 2 -4.10 -6.39 -10.94
C TYR A 2 -2.94 -7.32 -11.32
N LEU A 3 -2.14 -7.81 -10.35
CA LEU A 3 -1.16 -8.88 -10.58
C LEU A 3 -1.78 -10.26 -10.30
N PRO A 4 -1.26 -11.35 -10.92
CA PRO A 4 -1.63 -12.71 -10.55
C PRO A 4 -1.54 -12.92 -9.03
N ARG A 5 -2.59 -13.46 -8.41
CA ARG A 5 -2.62 -13.64 -6.95
C ARG A 5 -1.62 -14.72 -6.53
N GLY A 6 -0.73 -14.40 -5.59
CA GLY A 6 0.03 -15.39 -4.82
C GLY A 6 -0.62 -15.68 -3.46
N LYS A 7 0.11 -16.29 -2.54
CA LYS A 7 -0.36 -16.60 -1.17
C LYS A 7 -0.55 -15.32 -0.35
N ILE A 8 0.34 -14.34 -0.48
CA ILE A 8 0.27 -13.06 0.26
C ILE A 8 -1.02 -12.32 -0.09
N ALA A 9 -1.31 -12.21 -1.39
CA ALA A 9 -2.50 -11.52 -1.87
C ALA A 9 -3.80 -12.21 -1.43
N ALA A 10 -3.79 -13.54 -1.28
CA ALA A 10 -4.95 -14.28 -0.79
C ALA A 10 -5.17 -14.06 0.71
N THR A 11 -4.11 -14.10 1.53
CA THR A 11 -4.18 -13.86 2.98
C THR A 11 -4.56 -12.41 3.29
N ALA A 12 -3.97 -11.44 2.59
CA ALA A 12 -4.27 -10.01 2.79
C ALA A 12 -5.69 -9.64 2.34
N LYS A 13 -6.30 -10.43 1.44
CA LYS A 13 -7.59 -10.23 0.75
C LYS A 13 -7.66 -8.98 -0.13
N HIS A 14 -7.24 -7.84 0.42
CA HIS A 14 -7.16 -6.53 -0.21
C HIS A 14 -5.75 -5.95 -0.07
N PRO A 15 -4.75 -6.51 -0.79
CA PRO A 15 -3.36 -6.07 -0.67
C PRO A 15 -3.16 -4.58 -0.99
N MET A 16 -4.00 -4.00 -1.86
CA MET A 16 -3.98 -2.56 -2.15
C MET A 16 -4.37 -1.72 -0.93
N LEU A 17 -5.50 -2.03 -0.28
CA LEU A 17 -5.93 -1.32 0.92
C LEU A 17 -4.93 -1.53 2.09
N ALA A 18 -4.40 -2.74 2.24
CA ALA A 18 -3.36 -3.02 3.23
C ALA A 18 -2.11 -2.16 2.98
N GLY A 19 -1.66 -2.08 1.72
CA GLY A 19 -0.54 -1.24 1.30
C GLY A 19 -0.78 0.25 1.57
N VAL A 20 -1.95 0.78 1.19
CA VAL A 20 -2.31 2.20 1.45
C VAL A 20 -2.30 2.51 2.95
N LYS A 21 -2.85 1.63 3.79
CA LYS A 21 -2.83 1.82 5.23
C LYS A 21 -1.43 1.82 5.82
N LEU A 22 -0.58 0.86 5.42
CA LEU A 22 0.80 0.77 5.90
C LEU A 22 1.63 1.98 5.45
N TRP A 23 1.48 2.37 4.18
CA TRP A 23 2.13 3.56 3.62
C TRP A 23 1.71 4.83 4.37
N ALA A 24 0.40 5.08 4.50
CA ALA A 24 -0.10 6.27 5.17
C ALA A 24 0.31 6.31 6.64
N PHE A 25 0.23 5.18 7.35
CA PHE A 25 0.65 5.09 8.74
C PHE A 25 2.15 5.34 8.91
N GLY A 26 3.00 4.75 8.06
CA GLY A 26 4.44 5.01 8.08
C GLY A 26 4.78 6.48 7.85
N HIS A 27 4.07 7.15 6.94
CA HIS A 27 4.26 8.59 6.72
C HIS A 27 3.82 9.44 7.91
N LEU A 28 2.72 9.08 8.58
CA LEU A 28 2.29 9.76 9.82
C LEU A 28 3.29 9.59 10.96
N LEU A 29 3.99 8.45 11.03
CA LEU A 29 5.05 8.25 12.02
C LEU A 29 6.31 9.07 11.72
N ALA A 30 6.62 9.26 10.44
CA ALA A 30 7.82 9.99 10.01
C ALA A 30 7.64 11.51 9.91
N ASN A 31 6.39 12.01 9.82
CA ASN A 31 6.09 13.41 9.51
C ASN A 31 5.05 13.99 10.50
N GLY A 32 5.30 15.20 11.01
CA GLY A 32 4.48 15.85 12.04
C GLY A 32 3.77 17.13 11.57
N GLU A 33 4.02 17.58 10.35
CA GLU A 33 3.46 18.80 9.79
C GLU A 33 1.99 18.63 9.39
N VAL A 34 1.21 19.70 9.57
CA VAL A 34 -0.25 19.70 9.36
C VAL A 34 -0.64 19.20 7.97
N ARG A 35 0.10 19.60 6.93
CA ARG A 35 -0.16 19.15 5.54
C ARG A 35 -0.10 17.63 5.42
N SER A 36 0.95 17.01 5.97
CA SER A 36 1.16 15.57 5.91
C SER A 36 0.17 14.83 6.78
N VAL A 37 -0.10 15.33 7.99
CA VAL A 37 -1.12 14.75 8.88
C VAL A 37 -2.49 14.71 8.19
N ILE A 38 -2.90 15.80 7.54
CA ILE A 38 -4.17 15.85 6.80
C ILE A 38 -4.16 14.85 5.63
N LEU A 39 -3.12 14.87 4.80
CA LEU A 39 -3.03 14.03 3.60
C LEU A 39 -3.03 12.54 3.96
N PHE A 40 -2.06 12.10 4.76
CA PHE A 40 -1.91 10.69 5.11
C PHE A 40 -3.01 10.23 6.08
N GLY A 41 -3.48 11.11 6.97
CA GLY A 41 -4.64 10.85 7.83
C GLY A 41 -5.91 10.58 7.03
N ALA A 42 -6.18 11.36 5.99
CA ALA A 42 -7.32 11.15 5.10
C ALA A 42 -7.24 9.81 4.36
N PHE A 43 -6.06 9.45 3.81
CA PHE A 43 -5.86 8.15 3.16
C PHE A 43 -5.98 6.98 4.13
N LEU A 44 -5.48 7.12 5.37
CA LEU A 44 -5.61 6.08 6.39
C LEU A 44 -7.09 5.89 6.79
N ALA A 45 -7.82 6.99 7.02
CA ALA A 45 -9.25 6.95 7.31
C ALA A 45 -10.04 6.31 6.16
N TYR A 46 -9.77 6.71 4.91
CA TYR A 46 -10.34 6.09 3.72
C TYR A 46 -10.08 4.58 3.69
N GLY A 47 -8.83 4.15 3.86
CA GLY A 47 -8.46 2.73 3.81
C GLY A 47 -9.14 1.90 4.90
N VAL A 48 -9.40 2.48 6.07
CA VAL A 48 -10.18 1.84 7.15
C VAL A 48 -11.66 1.75 6.79
N ILE A 49 -12.27 2.86 6.37
CA ILE A 49 -13.69 2.93 6.01
C ILE A 49 -13.99 1.95 4.87
N ASP A 50 -13.20 1.96 3.80
CA ASP A 50 -13.41 1.09 2.65
C ASP A 50 -13.23 -0.39 3.03
N ARG A 51 -12.24 -0.70 3.87
CA ARG A 51 -12.05 -2.07 4.36
C ARG A 51 -13.27 -2.58 5.14
N ILE A 52 -13.87 -1.74 5.99
CA ILE A 52 -15.10 -2.07 6.72
C ILE A 52 -16.26 -2.24 5.74
N ALA A 53 -16.43 -1.34 4.78
CA ALA A 53 -17.50 -1.38 3.80
C ALA A 53 -17.47 -2.65 2.94
N VAL A 54 -16.29 -3.04 2.44
CA VAL A 54 -16.11 -4.26 1.65
C VAL A 54 -16.39 -5.51 2.48
N LYS A 55 -15.93 -5.56 3.73
CA LYS A 55 -16.24 -6.69 4.64
C LYS A 55 -17.75 -6.79 4.89
N LYS A 56 -18.45 -5.67 5.07
CA LYS A 56 -19.90 -5.62 5.34
C LYS A 56 -20.74 -6.11 4.16
N ARG A 57 -20.31 -5.89 2.92
CA ARG A 57 -21.04 -6.31 1.71
C ARG A 57 -20.92 -7.81 1.40
N GLY A 58 -20.13 -8.55 2.17
CA GLY A 58 -19.85 -9.96 1.91
C GLY A 58 -18.76 -10.09 0.86
N GLU A 59 -17.51 -10.14 1.30
CA GLU A 59 -16.38 -10.37 0.41
C GLU A 59 -16.12 -11.87 0.22
N PRO A 60 -15.84 -12.34 -1.01
CA PRO A 60 -15.47 -13.73 -1.24
C PRO A 60 -14.08 -14.02 -0.66
N THR A 61 -13.89 -15.25 -0.18
CA THR A 61 -12.57 -15.74 0.22
C THR A 61 -11.71 -15.94 -1.02
N PRO A 62 -10.56 -15.26 -1.16
CA PRO A 62 -9.74 -15.38 -2.35
C PRO A 62 -9.06 -16.75 -2.44
N THR A 63 -9.10 -17.37 -3.61
CA THR A 63 -8.29 -18.57 -3.90
C THR A 63 -6.82 -18.19 -4.07
N ALA A 64 -5.95 -18.92 -3.39
CA ALA A 64 -4.51 -18.66 -3.40
C ALA A 64 -3.83 -19.28 -4.63
N GLY A 65 -3.19 -18.45 -5.45
CA GLY A 65 -2.40 -18.93 -6.58
C GLY A 65 -1.02 -19.47 -6.19
N PRO A 66 -0.13 -19.72 -7.17
CA PRO A 66 1.23 -20.19 -6.94
C PRO A 66 2.07 -19.21 -6.11
N ALA A 67 3.00 -19.74 -5.29
CA ALA A 67 3.94 -18.93 -4.51
C ALA A 67 4.90 -18.11 -5.41
N ALA A 68 5.13 -18.54 -6.65
CA ALA A 68 5.92 -17.77 -7.63
C ALA A 68 5.34 -16.36 -7.87
N ASN A 69 4.02 -16.20 -7.74
CA ASN A 69 3.38 -14.89 -7.87
C ASN A 69 3.74 -13.95 -6.70
N ASP A 70 4.03 -14.49 -5.52
CA ASP A 70 4.52 -13.68 -4.39
C ASP A 70 5.94 -13.19 -4.67
N ALA A 71 6.80 -14.01 -5.29
CA ALA A 71 8.13 -13.59 -5.70
C ALA A 71 8.06 -12.42 -6.69
N ILE A 72 7.18 -12.50 -7.69
CA ILE A 72 6.93 -11.39 -8.62
C ILE A 72 6.47 -10.14 -7.87
N ALA A 73 5.51 -10.27 -6.96
CA ALA A 73 4.98 -9.14 -6.19
C ALA A 73 6.06 -8.48 -5.31
N VAL A 74 6.92 -9.27 -4.67
CA VAL A 74 8.01 -8.77 -3.82
C VAL A 74 9.08 -8.09 -4.68
N VAL A 75 9.53 -8.71 -5.77
CA VAL A 75 10.56 -8.14 -6.65
C VAL A 75 10.08 -6.86 -7.32
N ALA A 76 8.87 -6.87 -7.89
CA ALA A 76 8.29 -5.68 -8.51
C ALA A 76 8.02 -4.57 -7.49
N GLY A 77 7.53 -4.93 -6.30
CA GLY A 77 7.31 -3.99 -5.20
C GLY A 77 8.60 -3.35 -4.71
N ALA A 78 9.65 -4.13 -4.51
CA ALA A 78 10.97 -3.64 -4.09
C ALA A 78 11.61 -2.74 -5.15
N ALA A 79 11.50 -3.11 -6.44
CA ALA A 79 11.99 -2.28 -7.54
C ALA A 79 11.25 -0.93 -7.61
N LEU A 80 9.92 -0.94 -7.48
CA LEU A 80 9.12 0.29 -7.47
C LEU A 80 9.44 1.16 -6.25
N TRP A 81 9.57 0.55 -5.07
CA TRP A 81 9.99 1.25 -3.86
C TRP A 81 11.34 1.92 -4.06
N ALA A 82 12.33 1.21 -4.60
CA ALA A 82 13.66 1.77 -4.87
C ALA A 82 13.57 2.93 -5.86
N ALA A 83 12.82 2.78 -6.96
CA ALA A 83 12.62 3.84 -7.93
C ALA A 83 11.99 5.10 -7.29
N ILE A 84 11.01 4.93 -6.41
CA ILE A 84 10.40 6.05 -5.68
C ILE A 84 11.39 6.68 -4.71
N TYR A 85 12.08 5.86 -3.91
CA TYR A 85 13.01 6.32 -2.89
C TYR A 85 14.15 7.14 -3.48
N PHE A 86 14.79 6.63 -4.53
CA PHE A 86 15.98 7.26 -5.11
C PHE A 86 15.67 8.40 -6.08
N PHE A 87 14.52 8.35 -6.78
CA PHE A 87 14.23 9.26 -7.88
C PHE A 87 12.88 9.94 -7.76
N LEU A 88 11.78 9.19 -7.64
CA LEU A 88 10.45 9.74 -7.89
C LEU A 88 9.88 10.55 -6.73
N HIS A 89 10.34 10.36 -5.48
CA HIS A 89 9.77 11.04 -4.32
C HIS A 89 9.82 12.57 -4.45
N LEU A 90 10.91 13.12 -5.00
CA LEU A 90 11.02 14.55 -5.25
C LEU A 90 9.97 15.04 -6.25
N TYR A 91 9.70 14.26 -7.31
CA TYR A 91 8.76 14.65 -8.35
C TYR A 91 7.29 14.50 -7.94
N ILE A 92 6.97 13.47 -7.16
CA ILE A 92 5.58 13.19 -6.76
C ILE A 92 5.18 13.88 -5.46
N ALA A 93 6.13 14.13 -4.55
CA ALA A 93 5.87 14.68 -3.22
C ALA A 93 6.59 16.02 -2.97
N GLY A 94 7.44 16.49 -3.89
CA GLY A 94 8.14 17.77 -3.76
C GLY A 94 9.31 17.77 -2.78
N VAL A 95 9.66 16.62 -2.19
CA VAL A 95 10.75 16.49 -1.20
C VAL A 95 11.67 15.32 -1.54
N SER A 96 12.98 15.48 -1.31
CA SER A 96 13.96 14.40 -1.48
C SER A 96 14.02 13.53 -0.23
N LEU A 97 14.14 12.21 -0.41
CA LEU A 97 14.42 11.27 0.69
C LEU A 97 15.91 11.01 0.90
N ARG A 98 16.73 11.34 -0.10
CA ARG A 98 18.20 11.26 -0.01
C ARG A 98 18.78 12.62 0.36
N PRO A 99 19.88 12.66 1.14
CA PRO A 99 20.62 13.88 1.42
C PRO A 99 21.18 14.52 0.14
#